data_AF-A0A6A6V260-F1
#
_entry.id   AF-A0A6A6V260-F1
#
_cell.length_a   1.000
_cell.length_b   1.000
_cell.length_c   1.000
_cell.angle_alpha   90.00
_cell.angle_beta   90.00
_cell.angle_gamma   90.00
#
_symmetry.space_group_name_H-M   'P 1'
#
loop_
_entity.id
_entity.type
_entity.pdbx_description
1 polymer ?
#
loop_
_entity_poly.entity_id
_entity_poly.type
_entity_poly.pdbx_seq_one_letter_code
_entity_poly.pdbx_strand_id
1 'polypeptide(L)'
;MTRAQRIVDPNNPADAALIAKAQKAPAAIYDSDSELREGPVGGNVKDADKYLNVRWGDYCYEADDLSLQPTEEFNGFVPGRWERMPDGTIRDQKYKLVVKITDKDGNRRVYRNPPPKDWNDQSAISALNKRTVQQVRRNTNTRFRQQVVPYIDVERKWIVSQLTNDGTGKPKYGWRSFVEDFNKKFADKVVEGAQEPRPRRTISSLTKEVDRFQNVYSKGEIP
;
A
#
# COMPACT_ATOMS: atom_id res chain seq x y z
N MET A 1 3.58 3.29 12.94
CA MET A 1 2.22 2.89 13.39
C MET A 1 1.66 1.84 12.43
N THR A 2 1.11 0.74 12.94
CA THR A 2 0.53 -0.33 12.09
C THR A 2 -0.87 0.07 11.61
N ARG A 3 -1.39 -0.62 10.57
CA ARG A 3 -2.77 -0.42 10.09
C ARG A 3 -3.80 -0.63 11.20
N ALA A 4 -3.63 -1.64 12.04
CA ALA A 4 -4.55 -1.95 13.12
C ALA A 4 -4.61 -0.84 14.18
N GLN A 5 -3.45 -0.26 14.52
CA GLN A 5 -3.37 0.86 15.47
C GLN A 5 -4.08 2.14 14.99
N ARG A 6 -4.32 2.26 13.69
CA ARG A 6 -4.96 3.42 13.05
C ARG A 6 -6.49 3.33 13.01
N ILE A 7 -7.05 2.15 13.23
CA ILE A 7 -8.51 1.94 13.25
C ILE A 7 -9.07 2.57 14.52
N VAL A 8 -10.14 3.36 14.36
CA VAL A 8 -10.84 4.06 15.43
C VAL A 8 -12.18 3.39 15.64
N ASP A 9 -12.54 3.11 16.89
CA ASP A 9 -13.85 2.53 17.22
C ASP A 9 -14.77 3.60 17.81
N PRO A 10 -15.78 4.09 17.07
CA PRO A 10 -16.70 5.11 17.57
C PRO A 10 -17.50 4.69 18.82
N ASN A 11 -17.61 3.39 19.11
CA ASN A 11 -18.32 2.90 20.28
C ASN A 11 -17.44 2.89 21.54
N ASN A 12 -16.13 3.05 21.39
CA ASN A 12 -15.23 3.24 22.52
C ASN A 12 -15.32 4.70 23.02
N PRO A 13 -15.64 4.95 24.30
CA PRO A 13 -15.79 6.31 24.83
C PRO A 13 -14.56 7.22 24.63
N ALA A 14 -13.35 6.66 24.72
CA ALA A 14 -12.12 7.43 24.51
C ALA A 14 -11.99 7.91 23.05
N ASP A 15 -12.32 7.02 22.11
CA ASP A 15 -12.28 7.32 20.68
C ASP A 15 -13.41 8.26 20.28
N ALA A 16 -14.62 8.07 20.82
CA ALA A 16 -15.74 8.98 20.64
C ALA A 16 -15.41 10.41 21.07
N ALA A 17 -14.74 10.57 22.22
CA ALA A 17 -14.31 11.89 22.71
C ALA A 17 -13.26 12.54 21.79
N LEU A 18 -12.37 11.74 21.20
CA LEU A 18 -11.40 12.23 20.22
C LEU A 18 -12.07 12.60 18.89
N ILE A 19 -13.00 11.78 18.41
CA ILE A 19 -13.81 12.05 17.21
C ILE A 19 -14.58 13.36 17.36
N ALA A 20 -15.19 13.61 18.52
CA ALA A 20 -15.94 14.84 18.78
C ALA A 20 -15.07 16.10 18.66
N LYS A 21 -13.77 15.99 18.97
CA LYS A 21 -12.77 17.07 18.86
C LYS A 21 -12.07 17.13 17.50
N ALA A 22 -12.25 16.10 16.66
CA ALA A 22 -11.55 16.00 15.39
C ALA A 22 -12.04 17.05 14.38
N GLN A 23 -11.12 17.54 13.56
CA GLN A 23 -11.47 18.41 12.45
C GLN A 23 -12.22 17.61 11.38
N LYS A 24 -13.50 17.94 11.17
CA LYS A 24 -14.35 17.37 10.13
C LYS A 24 -13.99 17.93 8.76
N ALA A 25 -13.99 17.08 7.75
CA ALA A 25 -13.80 17.55 6.39
C ALA A 25 -15.00 18.39 5.91
N PRO A 26 -14.76 19.56 5.30
CA PRO A 26 -15.83 20.50 4.97
C PRO A 26 -16.76 19.95 3.88
N ALA A 27 -17.95 20.55 3.76
CA ALA A 27 -18.91 20.27 2.69
C ALA A 27 -18.33 20.57 1.29
N ALA A 28 -17.30 21.43 1.21
CA ALA A 28 -16.57 21.73 -0.02
C ALA A 28 -15.94 20.49 -0.70
N ILE A 29 -15.70 19.40 0.03
CA ILE A 29 -15.28 18.12 -0.59
C ILE A 29 -16.49 17.41 -1.19
N TYR A 30 -17.41 17.02 -0.33
CA TYR A 30 -18.79 16.68 -0.67
C TYR A 30 -19.59 16.87 0.61
N ASP A 31 -20.89 17.01 0.51
CA ASP A 31 -21.73 17.10 1.70
C ASP A 31 -22.11 15.68 2.16
N SER A 32 -21.66 15.28 3.36
CA SER A 32 -22.00 13.96 3.91
C SER A 32 -23.45 13.85 4.34
N ASP A 33 -24.09 15.00 4.53
CA ASP A 33 -25.47 15.12 4.99
C ASP A 33 -26.40 15.44 3.80
N SER A 34 -25.83 15.70 2.60
CA SER A 34 -26.62 15.84 1.38
C SER A 34 -27.27 14.53 0.98
N GLU A 35 -28.52 14.66 0.53
CA GLU A 35 -29.33 13.53 0.06
C GLU A 35 -28.57 12.72 -0.98
N LEU A 36 -28.57 11.40 -0.78
CA LEU A 36 -28.01 10.43 -1.71
C LEU A 36 -28.52 10.74 -3.10
N ARG A 37 -27.59 11.06 -4.01
CA ARG A 37 -28.00 11.46 -5.33
C ARG A 37 -28.40 10.23 -6.12
N GLU A 38 -29.65 10.14 -6.55
CA GLU A 38 -30.10 9.05 -7.38
C GLU A 38 -29.29 8.97 -8.69
N GLY A 39 -29.11 7.76 -9.20
CA GLY A 39 -28.35 7.48 -10.43
C GLY A 39 -26.99 6.83 -10.20
N PRO A 40 -26.28 6.49 -11.30
CA PRO A 40 -25.02 5.76 -11.22
C PRO A 40 -23.92 6.60 -10.60
N VAL A 41 -23.02 5.95 -9.85
CA VAL A 41 -21.81 6.57 -9.31
C VAL A 41 -20.97 7.13 -10.45
N GLY A 42 -20.65 8.43 -10.38
CA GLY A 42 -19.88 9.11 -11.43
C GLY A 42 -18.47 8.53 -11.65
N GLY A 43 -18.06 8.51 -12.92
CA GLY A 43 -16.73 8.06 -13.35
C GLY A 43 -16.63 6.53 -13.55
N ASN A 44 -15.44 6.07 -13.97
CA ASN A 44 -15.21 4.65 -14.20
C ASN A 44 -14.92 3.93 -12.87
N VAL A 45 -15.97 3.57 -12.13
CA VAL A 45 -15.92 2.91 -10.82
C VAL A 45 -16.38 1.47 -10.98
N LYS A 46 -15.45 0.54 -10.73
CA LYS A 46 -15.79 -0.88 -10.60
C LYS A 46 -16.54 -1.11 -9.28
N ASP A 47 -17.55 -1.97 -9.29
CA ASP A 47 -18.42 -2.27 -8.14
C ASP A 47 -19.11 -1.00 -7.60
N ALA A 48 -19.79 -0.26 -8.48
CA ALA A 48 -20.46 1.01 -8.14
C ALA A 48 -21.48 0.88 -7.01
N ASP A 49 -22.04 -0.32 -6.80
CA ASP A 49 -22.95 -0.67 -5.73
C ASP A 49 -22.35 -0.49 -4.32
N LYS A 50 -21.02 -0.47 -4.19
CA LYS A 50 -20.30 -0.26 -2.91
C LYS A 50 -20.12 1.21 -2.55
N TYR A 51 -20.44 2.12 -3.45
CA TYR A 51 -20.14 3.54 -3.31
C TYR A 51 -21.40 4.39 -3.38
N LEU A 52 -21.33 5.58 -2.80
CA LEU A 52 -22.40 6.57 -2.90
C LEU A 52 -22.13 7.49 -4.10
N ASN A 53 -23.21 7.84 -4.79
CA ASN A 53 -23.21 8.95 -5.72
C ASN A 53 -23.47 10.23 -4.94
N VAL A 54 -22.55 11.19 -5.03
CA VAL A 54 -22.57 12.41 -4.22
C VAL A 54 -22.39 13.63 -5.09
N ARG A 55 -22.87 14.78 -4.61
CA ARG A 55 -22.48 16.07 -5.18
C ARG A 55 -21.10 16.45 -4.64
N TRP A 56 -20.13 16.52 -5.55
CA TRP A 56 -18.80 17.05 -5.26
C TRP A 56 -18.87 18.57 -5.14
N GLY A 57 -18.19 19.13 -4.15
CA GLY A 57 -18.03 20.59 -4.02
C GLY A 57 -16.92 21.13 -4.93
N ASP A 58 -16.85 22.46 -5.01
CA ASP A 58 -15.99 23.17 -5.97
C ASP A 58 -14.50 22.90 -5.76
N TYR A 59 -14.08 22.73 -4.50
CA TYR A 59 -12.71 22.35 -4.13
C TYR A 59 -12.22 21.09 -4.86
N CYS A 60 -13.13 20.19 -5.25
CA CYS A 60 -12.81 18.95 -5.97
C CYS A 60 -12.58 19.13 -7.47
N TYR A 61 -12.81 20.33 -8.01
CA TYR A 61 -12.58 20.69 -9.41
C TYR A 61 -11.41 21.65 -9.57
N GLU A 62 -11.06 22.37 -8.51
CA GLU A 62 -9.93 23.30 -8.48
C GLU A 62 -8.59 22.55 -8.50
N ALA A 63 -7.91 22.62 -9.64
CA ALA A 63 -6.57 22.11 -9.84
C ALA A 63 -5.47 23.09 -9.41
N ASP A 64 -5.81 24.38 -9.20
CA ASP A 64 -4.84 25.48 -9.04
C ASP A 64 -4.47 25.82 -7.59
N ASP A 65 -4.74 24.90 -6.67
CA ASP A 65 -4.25 25.02 -5.30
C ASP A 65 -2.71 24.91 -5.30
N LEU A 66 -2.04 26.07 -5.19
CA LEU A 66 -0.57 26.19 -5.21
C LEU A 66 0.12 25.47 -4.04
N SER A 67 -0.64 24.99 -3.05
CA SER A 67 -0.14 24.21 -1.91
C SER A 67 0.01 22.71 -2.18
N LEU A 68 -0.32 22.24 -3.39
CA LEU A 68 -0.26 20.84 -3.77
C LEU A 68 1.17 20.32 -3.86
N GLN A 69 1.68 19.87 -2.72
CA GLN A 69 2.88 19.07 -2.67
C GLN A 69 2.65 17.73 -3.38
N PRO A 70 3.63 17.20 -4.12
CA PRO A 70 3.57 15.84 -4.63
C PRO A 70 3.15 14.89 -3.51
N THR A 71 2.18 14.01 -3.77
CA THR A 71 1.81 12.99 -2.77
C THR A 71 2.96 11.98 -2.67
N GLU A 72 3.98 12.31 -1.88
CA GLU A 72 5.16 11.44 -1.70
C GLU A 72 4.81 10.20 -0.87
N GLU A 73 3.82 10.31 0.02
CA GLU A 73 3.35 9.19 0.86
C GLU A 73 1.82 8.99 0.75
N PHE A 74 1.40 7.89 0.12
CA PHE A 74 0.00 7.46 0.18
C PHE A 74 -0.26 6.70 1.47
N ASN A 75 -0.96 7.35 2.39
CA ASN A 75 -1.46 6.68 3.57
C ASN A 75 -2.87 6.10 3.30
N GLY A 76 -2.94 4.79 3.04
CA GLY A 76 -4.19 4.11 2.65
C GLY A 76 -5.35 4.27 3.63
N PHE A 77 -6.57 4.05 3.15
CA PHE A 77 -7.78 4.03 3.94
C PHE A 77 -7.81 2.85 4.93
N VAL A 78 -8.35 3.10 6.11
CA VAL A 78 -8.68 2.09 7.13
C VAL A 78 -10.20 1.95 7.28
N PRO A 79 -10.72 0.82 7.83
CA PRO A 79 -12.13 0.71 8.17
C PRO A 79 -12.56 1.82 9.15
N GLY A 80 -13.77 2.33 8.96
CA GLY A 80 -14.33 3.46 9.69
C GLY A 80 -14.09 4.79 8.97
N ARG A 81 -14.88 5.83 9.30
CA ARG A 81 -14.70 7.18 8.72
C ARG A 81 -13.46 7.88 9.29
N TRP A 82 -13.05 7.50 10.48
CA TRP A 82 -12.01 8.16 11.27
C TRP A 82 -10.75 7.32 11.31
N GLU A 83 -9.60 8.00 11.35
CA GLU A 83 -8.30 7.37 11.44
C GLU A 83 -7.46 8.00 12.54
N ARG A 84 -6.78 7.17 13.33
CA ARG A 84 -5.78 7.64 14.30
C ARG A 84 -4.44 7.90 13.61
N MET A 85 -3.89 9.07 13.88
CA MET A 85 -2.59 9.52 13.38
C MET A 85 -1.47 9.16 14.38
N PRO A 86 -0.19 9.15 13.94
CA PRO A 86 0.94 8.81 14.82
C PRO A 86 1.11 9.72 16.04
N ASP A 87 0.67 10.97 15.95
CA ASP A 87 0.66 11.96 17.03
C ASP A 87 -0.52 11.76 18.02
N GLY A 88 -1.34 10.74 17.83
CA GLY A 88 -2.50 10.42 18.65
C GLY A 88 -3.78 11.18 18.26
N THR A 89 -3.71 12.11 17.31
CA THR A 89 -4.88 12.85 16.82
C THR A 89 -5.76 11.98 15.92
N ILE A 90 -6.99 12.45 15.66
CA ILE A 90 -7.95 11.79 14.76
C ILE A 90 -8.15 12.62 13.51
N ARG A 91 -8.13 11.97 12.35
CA ARG A 91 -8.35 12.59 11.03
C ARG A 91 -9.59 12.01 10.36
N ASP A 92 -10.39 12.88 9.74
CA ASP A 92 -11.50 12.48 8.85
C ASP A 92 -10.92 11.90 7.55
N GLN A 93 -11.18 10.63 7.26
CA GLN A 93 -10.70 9.99 6.03
C GLN A 93 -11.35 10.57 4.77
N LYS A 94 -12.40 11.38 4.91
CA LYS A 94 -12.99 12.14 3.80
C LYS A 94 -11.99 13.04 3.07
N TYR A 95 -10.98 13.56 3.78
CA TYR A 95 -9.89 14.33 3.16
C TYR A 95 -9.08 13.53 2.12
N LYS A 96 -9.10 12.19 2.18
CA LYS A 96 -8.35 11.33 1.25
C LYS A 96 -9.11 11.01 -0.03
N LEU A 97 -10.41 11.32 -0.10
CA LEU A 97 -11.25 10.98 -1.24
C LEU A 97 -10.92 11.83 -2.47
N VAL A 98 -10.31 12.99 -2.27
CA VAL A 98 -9.78 13.84 -3.35
C VAL A 98 -8.27 13.68 -3.36
N VAL A 99 -7.75 13.24 -4.50
CA VAL A 99 -6.32 13.05 -4.72
C VAL A 99 -5.90 14.04 -5.78
N LYS A 100 -5.16 15.06 -5.36
CA LYS A 100 -4.62 16.10 -6.22
C LYS A 100 -3.12 15.81 -6.41
N ILE A 101 -2.68 15.61 -7.66
CA ILE A 101 -1.30 15.25 -7.98
C ILE A 101 -0.80 16.03 -9.20
N THR A 102 0.50 16.33 -9.22
CA THR A 102 1.23 16.71 -10.43
C THR A 102 1.76 15.45 -11.07
N ASP A 103 1.41 15.20 -12.33
CA ASP A 103 1.88 14.04 -13.06
C ASP A 103 3.34 14.21 -13.54
N LYS A 104 3.91 13.12 -14.05
CA LYS A 104 5.28 13.03 -14.58
C LYS A 104 5.57 14.00 -15.74
N ASP A 105 4.53 14.51 -16.39
CA ASP A 105 4.62 15.47 -17.51
C ASP A 105 4.37 16.91 -17.02
N GLY A 106 4.23 17.13 -15.71
CA GLY A 106 4.00 18.43 -15.09
C GLY A 106 2.53 18.87 -15.03
N ASN A 107 1.59 18.04 -15.49
CA ASN A 107 0.17 18.41 -15.50
C ASN A 107 -0.47 18.18 -14.13
N ARG A 108 -1.29 19.13 -13.70
CA ARG A 108 -2.09 19.03 -12.48
C ARG A 108 -3.32 18.17 -12.73
N ARG A 109 -3.58 17.20 -11.87
CA ARG A 109 -4.72 16.28 -11.96
C ARG A 109 -5.45 16.17 -10.64
N VAL A 110 -6.78 16.21 -10.72
CA VAL A 110 -7.65 15.99 -9.57
C VAL A 110 -8.47 14.72 -9.78
N TYR A 111 -8.27 13.75 -8.89
CA TYR A 111 -9.02 12.51 -8.87
C TYR A 111 -10.02 12.53 -7.72
N ARG A 112 -11.29 12.30 -8.08
CA ARG A 112 -12.39 12.15 -7.13
C ARG A 112 -12.69 10.68 -6.95
N ASN A 113 -12.59 10.20 -5.72
CA ASN A 113 -12.86 8.82 -5.36
C ASN A 113 -14.15 8.79 -4.54
N PRO A 114 -15.22 8.12 -5.02
CA PRO A 114 -16.51 8.17 -4.36
C PRO A 114 -16.43 7.57 -2.94
N PRO A 115 -17.14 8.15 -1.97
CA PRO A 115 -17.18 7.60 -0.62
C PRO A 115 -17.89 6.24 -0.61
N PRO A 116 -17.46 5.30 0.25
CA PRO A 116 -18.16 4.04 0.40
C PRO A 116 -19.56 4.26 1.00
N LYS A 117 -20.50 3.36 0.71
CA LYS A 117 -21.82 3.36 1.38
C LYS A 117 -21.69 3.12 2.88
N ASP A 118 -20.80 2.20 3.23
CA ASP A 118 -20.40 1.91 4.60
C ASP A 118 -18.88 2.02 4.72
N TRP A 119 -18.42 2.90 5.60
CA TRP A 119 -16.99 3.08 5.89
C TRP A 119 -16.35 1.86 6.56
N ASN A 120 -17.14 0.96 7.15
CA ASN A 120 -16.67 -0.29 7.72
C ASN A 120 -16.60 -1.45 6.71
N ASP A 121 -17.13 -1.27 5.49
CA ASP A 121 -17.03 -2.30 4.45
C ASP A 121 -15.58 -2.44 3.96
N GLN A 122 -14.93 -3.51 4.45
CA GLN A 122 -13.55 -3.85 4.10
C GLN A 122 -13.37 -4.03 2.58
N SER A 123 -14.38 -4.49 1.86
CA SER A 123 -14.32 -4.69 0.42
C SER A 123 -14.28 -3.35 -0.32
N ALA A 124 -15.13 -2.39 0.05
CA ALA A 124 -15.15 -1.04 -0.48
C ALA A 124 -13.84 -0.29 -0.17
N ILE A 125 -13.36 -0.38 1.07
CA ILE A 125 -12.08 0.21 1.50
C ILE A 125 -10.89 -0.38 0.75
N SER A 126 -10.87 -1.70 0.52
CA SER A 126 -9.81 -2.34 -0.28
C SER A 126 -9.85 -1.91 -1.74
N ALA A 127 -11.04 -1.78 -2.34
CA ALA A 127 -11.19 -1.29 -3.71
C ALA A 127 -10.80 0.19 -3.84
N LEU A 128 -11.14 1.02 -2.86
CA LEU A 128 -10.76 2.43 -2.79
C LEU A 128 -9.24 2.60 -2.71
N ASN A 129 -8.58 1.85 -1.82
CA ASN A 129 -7.13 1.80 -1.73
C ASN A 129 -6.46 1.39 -3.04
N LYS A 130 -6.95 0.33 -3.69
CA LYS A 130 -6.43 -0.11 -5.00
C LYS A 130 -6.58 1.00 -6.04
N ARG A 131 -7.73 1.65 -6.11
CA ARG A 131 -8.00 2.76 -7.05
C ARG A 131 -7.03 3.91 -6.85
N THR A 132 -6.87 4.39 -5.62
CA THR A 132 -5.97 5.51 -5.34
C THR A 132 -4.51 5.16 -5.62
N VAL A 133 -4.05 3.97 -5.22
CA VAL A 133 -2.71 3.47 -5.56
C VAL A 133 -2.49 3.44 -7.08
N GLN A 134 -3.48 3.01 -7.85
CA GLN A 134 -3.37 3.01 -9.32
C GLN A 134 -3.34 4.42 -9.91
N GLN A 135 -4.12 5.36 -9.36
CA GLN A 135 -4.10 6.77 -9.79
C GLN A 135 -2.71 7.35 -9.60
N VAL A 136 -2.14 7.24 -8.41
CA VAL A 136 -0.79 7.76 -8.15
C VAL A 136 0.23 7.03 -9.03
N ARG A 137 0.25 5.68 -9.05
CA ARG A 137 1.23 4.89 -9.82
C ARG A 137 1.24 5.19 -11.32
N ARG A 138 0.08 5.48 -11.93
CA ARG A 138 -0.01 5.74 -13.38
C ARG A 138 0.45 7.15 -13.76
N ASN A 139 0.45 8.08 -12.82
CA ASN A 139 0.67 9.49 -13.08
C ASN A 139 1.98 9.99 -12.48
N THR A 140 2.47 9.40 -11.40
CA THR A 140 3.72 9.79 -10.75
C THR A 140 4.78 8.68 -10.88
N ASN A 141 6.03 9.02 -10.56
CA ASN A 141 7.11 8.03 -10.42
C ASN A 141 7.11 7.33 -9.05
N THR A 142 6.10 7.59 -8.22
CA THR A 142 6.01 7.05 -6.86
C THR A 142 5.85 5.52 -6.90
N ARG A 143 6.74 4.83 -6.19
CA ARG A 143 6.68 3.38 -6.01
C ARG A 143 6.24 3.06 -4.58
N PHE A 144 5.07 2.47 -4.44
CA PHE A 144 4.51 2.07 -3.13
C PHE A 144 5.19 0.87 -2.47
N ARG A 145 6.03 0.16 -3.22
CA ARG A 145 6.81 -0.97 -2.74
C ARG A 145 8.25 -0.73 -3.12
N GLN A 146 9.14 -0.88 -2.16
CA GLN A 146 10.57 -0.95 -2.43
C GLN A 146 10.79 -2.04 -3.48
N GLN A 147 11.52 -1.71 -4.55
CA GLN A 147 11.84 -2.68 -5.58
C GLN A 147 12.61 -3.82 -4.90
N VAL A 148 12.09 -5.05 -5.02
CA VAL A 148 12.79 -6.22 -4.50
C VAL A 148 14.06 -6.36 -5.33
N VAL A 149 15.21 -6.19 -4.68
CA VAL A 149 16.50 -6.44 -5.32
C VAL A 149 16.51 -7.90 -5.76
N PRO A 150 16.67 -8.22 -7.06
CA PRO A 150 16.63 -9.60 -7.54
C PRO A 150 17.81 -10.38 -7.00
N TYR A 151 17.65 -11.69 -6.82
CA TYR A 151 18.77 -12.59 -6.50
C TYR A 151 19.70 -12.70 -7.70
N ILE A 152 21.01 -12.59 -7.46
CA ILE A 152 22.04 -12.70 -8.51
C ILE A 152 22.69 -14.08 -8.49
N ASP A 153 23.42 -14.43 -9.54
CA ASP A 153 24.01 -15.76 -9.74
C ASP A 153 24.79 -16.28 -8.54
N VAL A 154 25.65 -15.46 -7.92
CA VAL A 154 26.44 -15.88 -6.74
C VAL A 154 25.57 -16.20 -5.53
N GLU A 155 24.45 -15.49 -5.35
CA GLU A 155 23.47 -15.78 -4.30
C GLU A 155 22.73 -17.08 -4.61
N ARG A 156 22.32 -17.30 -5.87
CA ARG A 156 21.62 -18.52 -6.30
C ARG A 156 22.50 -19.76 -6.22
N LYS A 157 23.77 -19.67 -6.62
CA LYS A 157 24.79 -20.72 -6.42
C LYS A 157 24.87 -21.12 -4.95
N TRP A 158 24.88 -20.13 -4.06
CA TRP A 158 24.92 -20.41 -2.63
C TRP A 158 23.62 -21.03 -2.14
N ILE A 159 22.45 -20.51 -2.55
CA ILE A 159 21.14 -21.08 -2.21
C ILE A 159 21.13 -22.57 -2.52
N VAL A 160 21.44 -22.95 -3.76
CA VAL A 160 21.51 -24.36 -4.20
C VAL A 160 22.42 -25.19 -3.30
N SER A 161 23.60 -24.68 -2.97
CA SER A 161 24.57 -25.41 -2.13
C SER A 161 24.06 -25.74 -0.72
N GLN A 162 23.06 -25.01 -0.24
CA GLN A 162 22.48 -25.11 1.09
C GLN A 162 21.12 -25.82 1.12
N LEU A 163 20.59 -26.25 -0.04
CA LEU A 163 19.37 -27.05 -0.11
C LEU A 163 19.67 -28.56 -0.05
N THR A 164 18.68 -29.33 0.36
CA THR A 164 18.72 -30.79 0.37
C THR A 164 18.59 -31.33 -1.06
N ASN A 165 19.36 -32.38 -1.37
CA ASN A 165 19.34 -33.06 -2.66
C ASN A 165 18.26 -34.17 -2.74
N ASP A 166 17.31 -34.17 -1.81
CA ASP A 166 16.25 -35.19 -1.68
C ASP A 166 15.01 -34.86 -2.54
N GLY A 167 15.14 -33.95 -3.50
CA GLY A 167 14.05 -33.47 -4.34
C GLY A 167 13.06 -32.54 -3.64
N THR A 168 13.17 -32.32 -2.32
CA THR A 168 12.26 -31.42 -1.60
C THR A 168 12.61 -29.95 -1.79
N GLY A 169 13.88 -29.65 -2.11
CA GLY A 169 14.37 -28.28 -2.27
C GLY A 169 14.37 -27.49 -0.96
N LYS A 170 14.45 -28.15 0.20
CA LYS A 170 14.40 -27.50 1.51
C LYS A 170 15.80 -27.19 2.04
N PRO A 171 15.97 -26.19 2.91
CA PRO A 171 17.26 -25.93 3.55
C PRO A 171 17.73 -27.07 4.46
N LYS A 172 19.02 -27.44 4.37
CA LYS A 172 19.64 -28.53 5.16
C LYS A 172 19.45 -28.38 6.68
N TYR A 173 19.52 -27.16 7.19
CA TYR A 173 19.45 -26.84 8.63
C TYR A 173 18.20 -26.03 9.00
N GLY A 174 17.17 -26.06 8.15
CA GLY A 174 15.94 -25.29 8.34
C GLY A 174 16.06 -23.80 7.98
N TRP A 175 14.89 -23.14 7.90
CA TRP A 175 14.78 -21.78 7.34
C TRP A 175 15.46 -20.69 8.16
N ARG A 176 15.49 -20.79 9.49
CA ARG A 176 16.09 -19.75 10.35
C ARG A 176 17.60 -19.67 10.14
N SER A 177 18.30 -20.79 10.28
CA SER A 177 19.74 -20.88 10.06
C SER A 177 20.11 -20.53 8.62
N PHE A 178 19.33 -21.01 7.64
CA PHE A 178 19.54 -20.67 6.23
C PHE A 178 19.51 -19.16 5.96
N VAL A 179 18.55 -18.42 6.54
CA VAL A 179 18.45 -16.97 6.37
C VAL A 179 19.57 -16.23 7.11
N GLU A 180 19.94 -16.70 8.29
CA GLU A 180 21.05 -16.15 9.06
C GLU A 180 22.37 -16.29 8.30
N ASP A 181 22.67 -17.50 7.80
CA ASP A 181 23.88 -17.79 7.03
C ASP A 181 23.91 -17.03 5.70
N PHE A 182 22.75 -16.92 5.02
CA PHE A 182 22.64 -16.13 3.80
C PHE A 182 23.00 -14.67 4.08
N ASN A 183 22.40 -14.07 5.11
CA ASN A 183 22.64 -12.68 5.46
C ASN A 183 24.08 -12.45 5.95
N LYS A 184 24.63 -13.37 6.74
CA LYS A 184 26.05 -13.33 7.15
C LYS A 184 26.98 -13.34 5.93
N LYS A 185 26.61 -14.07 4.88
CA LYS A 185 27.40 -14.16 3.66
C LYS A 185 27.27 -12.94 2.77
N PHE A 186 26.06 -12.44 2.52
CA PHE A 186 25.79 -11.46 1.46
C PHE A 186 25.37 -10.08 1.96
N ALA A 187 24.64 -9.98 3.07
CA ALA A 187 24.04 -8.70 3.46
C ALA A 187 25.09 -7.64 3.73
N ASP A 188 24.79 -6.41 3.28
CA ASP A 188 25.62 -5.21 3.40
C ASP A 188 26.98 -5.33 2.68
N LYS A 189 27.17 -6.36 1.84
CA LYS A 189 28.38 -6.55 1.02
C LYS A 189 28.09 -6.29 -0.45
N VAL A 190 29.07 -5.75 -1.16
CA VAL A 190 29.08 -5.73 -2.62
C VAL A 190 29.76 -7.02 -3.08
N VAL A 191 29.04 -7.84 -3.83
CA VAL A 191 29.53 -9.13 -4.33
C VAL A 191 29.56 -9.11 -5.86
N GLU A 192 30.22 -10.09 -6.47
CA GLU A 192 30.32 -10.21 -7.93
C GLU A 192 28.93 -10.11 -8.60
N GLY A 193 28.81 -9.21 -9.58
CA GLY A 193 27.54 -8.94 -10.28
C GLY A 193 26.60 -7.95 -9.58
N ALA A 194 26.96 -7.40 -8.41
CA ALA A 194 26.18 -6.36 -7.74
C ALA A 194 26.83 -4.97 -7.88
N GLN A 195 26.03 -3.96 -8.22
CA GLN A 195 26.45 -2.54 -8.22
C GLN A 195 26.34 -1.89 -6.83
N GLU A 196 25.45 -2.41 -5.98
CA GLU A 196 25.16 -1.89 -4.63
C GLU A 196 25.26 -3.00 -3.58
N PRO A 197 25.46 -2.65 -2.29
CA PRO A 197 25.44 -3.62 -1.20
C PRO A 197 24.15 -4.44 -1.18
N ARG A 198 24.25 -5.75 -0.96
CA ARG A 198 23.08 -6.62 -0.96
C ARG A 198 22.21 -6.36 0.27
N PRO A 199 20.88 -6.30 0.13
CA PRO A 199 20.00 -6.10 1.27
C PRO A 199 19.90 -7.36 2.13
N ARG A 200 19.61 -7.16 3.43
CA ARG A 200 19.20 -8.26 4.31
C ARG A 200 17.91 -8.91 3.78
N ARG A 201 17.89 -10.23 3.74
CA ARG A 201 16.73 -11.04 3.33
C ARG A 201 15.99 -11.57 4.54
N THR A 202 14.67 -11.67 4.41
CA THR A 202 13.80 -12.31 5.39
C THR A 202 13.52 -13.76 5.00
N ILE A 203 13.02 -14.56 5.94
CA ILE A 203 12.51 -15.92 5.67
C ILE A 203 11.53 -15.88 4.50
N SER A 204 10.52 -14.98 4.52
CA SER A 204 9.53 -14.88 3.45
C SER A 204 10.14 -14.57 2.08
N SER A 205 11.22 -13.79 2.01
CA SER A 205 11.92 -13.50 0.75
C SER A 205 12.58 -14.74 0.18
N LEU A 206 13.38 -15.44 0.99
CA LEU A 206 14.14 -16.62 0.56
C LEU A 206 13.21 -17.82 0.28
N THR A 207 12.17 -18.03 1.09
CA THR A 207 11.16 -19.06 0.81
C THR A 207 10.48 -18.84 -0.53
N LYS A 208 10.07 -17.59 -0.84
CA LYS A 208 9.45 -17.29 -2.14
C LYS A 208 10.39 -17.49 -3.34
N GLU A 209 11.68 -17.24 -3.17
CA GLU A 209 12.67 -17.51 -4.22
C GLU A 209 12.81 -19.01 -4.47
N VAL A 210 12.96 -19.79 -3.40
CA VAL A 210 13.12 -21.26 -3.49
C VAL A 210 11.84 -21.91 -4.03
N ASP A 211 10.67 -21.56 -3.50
CA ASP A 211 9.38 -22.14 -3.92
C ASP A 211 9.07 -21.81 -5.38
N ARG A 212 9.37 -20.57 -5.83
CA ARG A 212 9.15 -20.15 -7.22
C ARG A 212 9.94 -21.03 -8.20
N PHE A 213 11.13 -21.45 -7.82
CA PHE A 213 12.06 -22.19 -8.67
C PHE A 213 12.33 -23.60 -8.17
N GLN A 214 11.40 -24.18 -7.42
CA GLN A 214 11.58 -25.48 -6.75
C GLN A 214 12.02 -26.57 -7.73
N ASN A 215 11.44 -26.61 -8.94
CA ASN A 215 11.76 -27.60 -9.97
C ASN A 215 13.18 -27.50 -10.54
N VAL A 216 13.82 -26.34 -10.41
CA VAL A 216 15.19 -26.08 -10.87
C VAL A 216 16.15 -26.34 -9.72
N TYR A 217 15.89 -25.75 -8.56
CA TYR A 217 16.72 -25.92 -7.37
C TYR A 217 16.75 -27.34 -6.82
N SER A 218 15.65 -28.10 -6.89
CA SER A 218 15.61 -29.51 -6.49
C SER A 218 16.52 -30.40 -7.34
N LYS A 219 16.90 -29.96 -8.54
CA LYS A 219 17.86 -30.63 -9.44
C LYS A 219 19.30 -30.16 -9.23
N GLY A 220 19.53 -29.21 -8.33
CA GLY A 220 20.84 -28.58 -8.15
C GLY A 220 21.18 -27.54 -9.23
N GLU A 221 20.20 -27.11 -10.02
CA GLU A 221 20.38 -26.15 -11.11
C GLU A 221 20.08 -24.71 -10.64
N ILE A 222 20.49 -23.72 -11.42
CA ILE A 222 20.28 -22.29 -11.14
C ILE A 222 19.32 -21.70 -12.18
N PRO A 223 18.23 -21.03 -11.76
CA PRO A 223 17.30 -20.33 -12.64
C PRO A 223 17.88 -19.10 -13.34
#